data_AF-X0STA3-F1
#
_entry.id   AF-X0STA3-F1
#
_cell.length_a   1.000
_cell.length_b   1.000
_cell.length_c   1.000
_cell.angle_alpha   90.00
_cell.angle_beta   90.00
_cell.angle_gamma   90.00
#
_symmetry.space_group_name_H-M   'P 1'
#
loop_
_entity.id
_entity.type
_entity.pdbx_description
1 polymer ?
#
loop_
_entity_poly.entity_id
_entity_poly.type
_entity_poly.pdbx_seq_one_letter_code
_entity_poly.pdbx_strand_id
1 'polypeptide(L)'
;MRLFSNNFKGYREVKGYSKDEILNVKKKLTTIKSEQEDSDEIDEFLKSEFKIDVFNLYSEYYNEIKLFSESYLFSDSNKEYFSLKQEIINELKLVLSNLTNLNSNGRNIKRIIKHNKFLDNFLQISKELQININEFTPILEKKIQKINKFYKNNTLCWVEANKIKDLSFKLNKIPSNLGQWEELQELEAYLRSLIEAKSDKKIKSRKDVLLSFHFNELQSFFLSKSDDKTTIYDDFIYLLNLNGVFEDFEGEKFVNVLERKETVEKLKKKMRPVLLELV
;
A
#
# COMPACT_ATOMS: atom_id res chain seq x y z
N MET A 1 -0.98 7.03 -6.41
CA MET A 1 -1.18 6.79 -4.96
C MET A 1 -0.42 5.53 -4.59
N ARG A 2 0.27 5.50 -3.45
CA ARG A 2 0.95 4.27 -2.99
C ARG A 2 0.05 3.40 -2.13
N LEU A 3 0.19 2.10 -2.28
CA LEU A 3 -0.44 1.11 -1.41
C LEU A 3 0.21 1.08 -0.03
N PHE A 4 1.52 1.34 0.06
CA PHE A 4 2.25 1.46 1.32
C PHE A 4 3.11 2.71 1.35
N SER A 5 3.38 3.23 2.54
CA SER A 5 4.26 4.40 2.70
C SER A 5 3.79 5.62 1.91
N ASN A 6 2.47 5.80 1.83
CA ASN A 6 1.84 6.91 1.15
C ASN A 6 2.20 8.24 1.85
N ASN A 7 2.63 9.24 1.07
CA ASN A 7 3.07 10.53 1.61
C ASN A 7 1.91 11.48 1.92
N PHE A 8 0.70 11.18 1.42
CA PHE A 8 -0.49 12.03 1.51
C PHE A 8 -0.21 13.51 1.21
N LYS A 9 0.59 13.79 0.17
CA LYS A 9 1.03 15.16 -0.21
C LYS A 9 1.67 15.94 0.95
N GLY A 10 2.46 15.25 1.79
CA GLY A 10 3.11 15.82 2.97
C GLY A 10 2.33 15.67 4.27
N TYR A 11 1.13 15.07 4.23
CA TYR A 11 0.28 14.85 5.40
C TYR A 11 0.39 13.43 5.98
N ARG A 12 1.50 12.73 5.75
CA ARG A 12 1.70 11.38 6.32
C ARG A 12 1.63 11.34 7.84
N GLU A 13 2.14 12.37 8.51
CA GLU A 13 2.10 12.46 9.96
C GLU A 13 1.48 13.79 10.39
N VAL A 14 0.27 13.73 10.93
CA VAL A 14 -0.40 14.90 11.49
C VAL A 14 -0.27 14.86 12.99
N LYS A 15 0.36 15.87 13.57
CA LYS A 15 0.52 16.00 15.03
C LYS A 15 -0.65 16.72 15.66
N GLY A 16 -0.97 16.35 16.89
CA GLY A 16 -1.86 17.15 17.73
C GLY A 16 -1.16 18.45 18.14
N TYR A 17 -1.93 19.53 18.26
CA TYR A 17 -1.40 20.82 18.72
C TYR A 17 -0.84 20.72 20.13
N SER A 18 0.33 21.29 20.31
CA SER A 18 0.93 21.65 21.58
C SER A 18 0.12 22.76 22.29
N LYS A 19 0.40 22.96 23.57
CA LYS A 19 -0.22 24.04 24.36
C LYS A 19 0.06 25.42 23.75
N ASP A 20 1.26 25.64 23.25
CA ASP A 20 1.67 26.93 22.68
C ASP A 20 0.98 27.19 21.34
N GLU A 21 0.83 26.16 20.50
CA GLU A 21 0.06 26.26 19.24
C GLU A 21 -1.40 26.60 19.52
N ILE A 22 -2.04 25.91 20.48
CA ILE A 22 -3.42 26.23 20.89
C ILE A 22 -3.51 27.68 21.36
N LEU A 23 -2.55 28.15 22.17
CA LEU A 23 -2.54 29.52 22.68
C LEU A 23 -2.34 30.56 21.56
N ASN A 24 -1.49 30.26 20.58
CA ASN A 24 -1.25 31.12 19.43
C ASN A 24 -2.49 31.25 18.55
N VAL A 25 -3.16 30.14 18.23
CA VAL A 25 -4.43 30.15 17.50
C VAL A 25 -5.48 30.93 18.28
N LYS A 26 -5.58 30.71 19.61
CA LYS A 26 -6.49 31.47 20.47
C LYS A 26 -6.23 32.97 20.43
N LYS A 27 -4.96 33.40 20.50
CA LYS A 27 -4.60 34.83 20.44
C LYS A 27 -5.04 35.43 19.11
N LYS A 28 -4.67 34.81 17.98
CA LYS A 28 -5.08 35.27 16.64
C LYS A 28 -6.59 35.39 16.50
N LEU A 29 -7.34 34.38 16.91
CA LEU A 29 -8.81 34.42 16.89
C LEU A 29 -9.41 35.50 17.81
N THR A 30 -8.74 35.82 18.92
CA THR A 30 -9.19 36.89 19.82
C THR A 30 -8.93 38.26 19.20
N THR A 31 -7.77 38.44 18.56
CA THR A 31 -7.39 39.65 17.84
C THR A 31 -8.35 39.95 16.70
N ILE A 32 -8.63 38.97 15.83
CA ILE A 32 -9.60 39.12 14.73
C ILE A 32 -10.96 39.56 15.26
N LYS A 33 -11.46 38.92 16.33
CA LYS A 33 -12.73 39.31 16.98
C LYS A 33 -12.75 40.70 17.59
N SER A 34 -11.59 41.22 18.02
CA SER A 34 -11.49 42.56 18.61
C SER A 34 -11.30 43.66 17.56
N GLU A 35 -10.73 43.32 16.41
CA GLU A 35 -10.42 44.26 15.33
C GLU A 35 -11.56 44.38 14.31
N GLN A 36 -12.38 43.33 14.13
CA GLN A 36 -13.53 43.34 13.21
C GLN A 36 -14.72 42.54 13.76
N GLU A 37 -15.94 42.99 13.46
CA GLU A 37 -17.19 42.24 13.72
C GLU A 37 -17.45 41.13 12.68
N ASP A 38 -16.66 41.05 11.61
CA ASP A 38 -16.96 40.20 10.45
C ASP A 38 -16.58 38.72 10.64
N SER A 39 -17.58 37.86 10.46
CA SER A 39 -17.51 36.40 10.50
C SER A 39 -16.57 35.80 9.44
N ASP A 40 -16.35 36.51 8.33
CA ASP A 40 -15.69 35.97 7.15
C ASP A 40 -14.18 35.81 7.32
N GLU A 41 -13.51 36.75 8.01
CA GLU A 41 -12.06 36.67 8.28
C GLU A 41 -11.72 35.53 9.25
N ILE A 42 -12.61 35.25 10.20
CA ILE A 42 -12.50 34.07 11.08
C ILE A 42 -12.58 32.78 10.25
N ASP A 43 -13.53 32.71 9.33
CA ASP A 43 -13.70 31.54 8.45
C ASP A 43 -12.51 31.34 7.52
N GLU A 44 -11.95 32.40 6.94
CA GLU A 44 -10.73 32.33 6.12
C GLU A 44 -9.52 31.86 6.93
N PHE A 45 -9.33 32.42 8.13
CA PHE A 45 -8.27 31.99 9.03
C PHE A 45 -8.42 30.48 9.36
N LEU A 46 -9.62 30.04 9.74
CA LEU A 46 -9.87 28.64 10.07
C LEU A 46 -9.67 27.71 8.86
N LYS A 47 -10.05 28.11 7.65
CA LYS A 47 -9.78 27.34 6.42
C LYS A 47 -8.28 27.24 6.13
N SER A 48 -7.52 28.29 6.41
CA SER A 48 -6.06 28.30 6.22
C SER A 48 -5.35 27.38 7.24
N GLU A 49 -5.85 27.35 8.48
CA GLU A 49 -5.29 26.57 9.58
C GLU A 49 -5.68 25.08 9.47
N PHE A 50 -6.95 24.81 9.15
CA PHE A 50 -7.50 23.47 9.04
C PHE A 50 -7.72 23.10 7.58
N LYS A 51 -6.70 22.50 6.97
CA LYS A 51 -6.75 22.07 5.57
C LYS A 51 -7.71 20.88 5.39
N ILE A 52 -8.95 21.18 5.04
CA ILE A 52 -10.02 20.19 4.85
C ILE A 52 -9.68 19.18 3.74
N ASP A 53 -8.86 19.58 2.76
CA ASP A 53 -8.42 18.74 1.65
C ASP A 53 -7.66 17.49 2.09
N VAL A 54 -7.08 17.50 3.30
CA VAL A 54 -6.42 16.32 3.88
C VAL A 54 -7.43 15.17 4.06
N PHE A 55 -8.69 15.46 4.37
CA PHE A 55 -9.71 14.43 4.48
C PHE A 55 -10.05 13.80 3.13
N ASN A 56 -9.99 14.57 2.04
CA ASN A 56 -10.21 14.03 0.70
C ASN A 56 -9.14 12.99 0.37
N LEU A 57 -7.87 13.27 0.70
CA LEU A 57 -6.76 12.32 0.50
C LEU A 57 -6.94 11.04 1.32
N TYR A 58 -7.34 11.15 2.58
CA TYR A 58 -7.57 9.98 3.43
C TYR A 58 -8.81 9.19 3.04
N SER A 59 -9.87 9.87 2.61
CA SER A 59 -11.10 9.24 2.14
C SER A 59 -10.87 8.47 0.84
N GLU A 60 -10.20 9.09 -0.13
CA GLU A 60 -9.80 8.45 -1.38
C GLU A 60 -8.94 7.21 -1.11
N TYR A 61 -7.89 7.34 -0.29
CA TYR A 61 -7.05 6.21 0.09
C TYR A 61 -7.83 5.10 0.77
N TYR A 62 -8.69 5.41 1.74
CA TYR A 62 -9.53 4.43 2.42
C TYR A 62 -10.43 3.66 1.44
N ASN A 63 -11.10 4.38 0.52
CA ASN A 63 -11.98 3.77 -0.46
C ASN A 63 -11.21 2.80 -1.37
N GLU A 64 -10.03 3.18 -1.84
CA GLU A 64 -9.21 2.30 -2.68
C GLU A 64 -8.66 1.10 -1.91
N ILE A 65 -8.25 1.28 -0.65
CA ILE A 65 -7.83 0.16 0.22
C ILE A 65 -8.99 -0.82 0.45
N LYS A 66 -10.20 -0.30 0.66
CA LYS A 66 -11.39 -1.12 0.84
C LYS A 66 -11.67 -1.94 -0.42
N LEU A 67 -11.72 -1.30 -1.58
CA LEU A 67 -11.94 -1.97 -2.87
C LEU A 67 -10.86 -3.02 -3.17
N PHE A 68 -9.59 -2.69 -2.93
CA PHE A 68 -8.46 -3.61 -3.09
C PHE A 68 -8.62 -4.83 -2.17
N SER A 69 -8.94 -4.61 -0.90
CA SER A 69 -9.07 -5.68 0.08
C SER A 69 -10.25 -6.61 -0.23
N GLU A 70 -11.40 -6.04 -0.60
CA GLU A 70 -12.59 -6.79 -1.01
C GLU A 70 -12.33 -7.61 -2.27
N SER A 71 -11.61 -7.05 -3.23
CA SER A 71 -11.30 -7.72 -4.50
C SER A 71 -10.28 -8.85 -4.35
N TYR A 72 -9.26 -8.67 -3.50
CA TYR A 72 -8.06 -9.52 -3.55
C TYR A 72 -7.71 -10.21 -2.23
N LEU A 73 -8.03 -9.61 -1.09
CA LEU A 73 -7.60 -10.10 0.23
C LEU A 73 -8.67 -10.91 0.95
N PHE A 74 -9.95 -10.75 0.59
CA PHE A 74 -11.09 -11.38 1.27
C PHE A 74 -11.50 -12.74 0.70
N SER A 75 -10.79 -13.28 -0.30
CA SER A 75 -11.09 -14.59 -0.88
C SER A 75 -11.18 -15.71 0.17
N ASP A 76 -12.14 -16.63 0.02
CA ASP A 76 -12.35 -17.78 0.93
C ASP A 76 -11.26 -18.85 0.87
N SER A 77 -10.37 -18.79 -0.12
CA SER A 77 -9.16 -19.61 -0.13
C SER A 77 -8.24 -19.18 1.02
N ASN A 78 -7.64 -20.15 1.73
CA ASN A 78 -6.60 -19.99 2.76
C ASN A 78 -5.31 -19.32 2.20
N LYS A 79 -5.41 -18.25 1.41
CA LYS A 79 -4.30 -17.52 0.82
C LYS A 79 -3.70 -16.60 1.87
N GLU A 80 -2.40 -16.78 2.08
CA GLU A 80 -1.69 -16.24 3.23
C GLU A 80 -0.92 -14.98 2.83
N TYR A 81 -1.64 -13.88 2.63
CA TYR A 81 -1.07 -12.54 2.42
C TYR A 81 -0.81 -11.83 3.76
N PHE A 82 -0.13 -12.48 4.69
CA PHE A 82 -0.04 -12.04 6.08
C PHE A 82 0.65 -10.67 6.21
N SER A 83 1.85 -10.52 5.64
CA SER A 83 2.65 -9.30 5.72
C SER A 83 1.96 -8.15 4.99
N LEU A 84 1.37 -8.44 3.83
CA LEU A 84 0.59 -7.48 3.06
C LEU A 84 -0.62 -6.95 3.85
N LYS A 85 -1.44 -7.84 4.42
CA LYS A 85 -2.60 -7.46 5.25
C LYS A 85 -2.16 -6.63 6.46
N GLN A 86 -1.08 -7.03 7.11
CA GLN A 86 -0.54 -6.34 8.28
C GLN A 86 -0.09 -4.91 7.93
N GLU A 87 0.61 -4.73 6.81
CA GLU A 87 1.06 -3.40 6.40
C GLU A 87 -0.12 -2.48 6.03
N ILE A 88 -1.15 -3.01 5.36
CA ILE A 88 -2.37 -2.23 5.08
C ILE A 88 -3.04 -1.78 6.38
N ILE A 89 -3.12 -2.66 7.38
CA ILE A 89 -3.64 -2.29 8.71
C ILE A 89 -2.80 -1.21 9.37
N ASN A 90 -1.47 -1.28 9.24
CA ASN A 90 -0.57 -0.26 9.78
C ASN A 90 -0.83 1.10 9.12
N GLU A 91 -1.00 1.15 7.80
CA GLU A 91 -1.35 2.39 7.09
C GLU A 91 -2.73 2.93 7.50
N LEU A 92 -3.74 2.08 7.65
CA LEU A 92 -5.06 2.49 8.14
C LEU A 92 -5.01 3.02 9.58
N LYS A 93 -4.20 2.40 10.46
CA LYS A 93 -3.95 2.87 11.83
C LYS A 93 -3.25 4.23 11.85
N LEU A 94 -2.31 4.47 10.95
CA LEU A 94 -1.67 5.77 10.77
C LEU A 94 -2.70 6.84 10.35
N VAL A 95 -3.56 6.54 9.38
CA VAL A 95 -4.66 7.44 8.98
C VAL A 95 -5.60 7.73 10.16
N LEU A 96 -6.01 6.71 10.91
CA LEU A 96 -6.84 6.86 12.11
C LEU A 96 -6.19 7.77 13.17
N SER A 97 -4.89 7.61 13.39
CA SER A 97 -4.11 8.44 14.32
C SER A 97 -4.11 9.90 13.87
N ASN A 98 -3.86 10.15 12.59
CA ASN A 98 -3.90 11.48 12.00
C ASN A 98 -5.29 12.12 12.12
N LEU A 99 -6.35 11.36 11.82
CA LEU A 99 -7.74 11.83 12.00
C LEU A 99 -8.04 12.18 13.46
N THR A 100 -7.51 11.39 14.41
CA THR A 100 -7.68 11.65 15.84
C THR A 100 -7.01 12.96 16.25
N ASN A 101 -5.81 13.22 15.74
CA ASN A 101 -5.10 14.47 15.97
C ASN A 101 -5.82 15.67 15.35
N LEU A 102 -6.28 15.56 14.10
CA LEU A 102 -7.09 16.59 13.44
C LEU A 102 -8.36 16.90 14.24
N ASN A 103 -9.09 15.88 14.67
CA ASN A 103 -10.31 16.03 15.47
C ASN A 103 -10.02 16.71 16.82
N SER A 104 -8.93 16.33 17.49
CA SER A 104 -8.47 16.96 18.74
C SER A 104 -8.17 18.44 18.54
N ASN A 105 -7.44 18.79 17.48
CA ASN A 105 -7.10 20.17 17.13
C ASN A 105 -8.37 21.00 16.90
N GLY A 106 -9.29 20.50 16.06
CA GLY A 106 -10.57 21.16 15.79
C GLY A 106 -11.43 21.35 17.05
N ARG A 107 -11.48 20.35 17.95
CA ARG A 107 -12.23 20.44 19.22
C ARG A 107 -11.65 21.49 20.16
N ASN A 108 -10.33 21.60 20.24
CA ASN A 108 -9.67 22.62 21.07
C ASN A 108 -10.04 24.03 20.60
N ILE A 109 -10.09 24.25 19.28
CA ILE A 109 -10.47 25.55 18.72
C ILE A 109 -11.97 25.81 18.81
N LYS A 110 -12.82 24.80 18.63
CA LYS A 110 -14.28 24.93 18.82
C LYS A 110 -14.69 25.39 20.22
N ARG A 111 -13.89 25.08 21.26
CA ARG A 111 -14.12 25.63 22.62
C ARG A 111 -14.01 27.16 22.67
N ILE A 112 -13.26 27.76 21.75
CA ILE A 112 -13.05 29.21 21.62
C ILE A 112 -14.10 29.83 20.69
N ILE A 113 -14.53 29.10 19.65
CA ILE A 113 -15.53 29.53 18.67
C ILE A 113 -16.64 28.48 18.58
N LYS A 114 -17.66 28.65 19.42
CA LYS A 114 -18.71 27.63 19.63
C LYS A 114 -19.68 27.44 18.45
N HIS A 115 -19.88 28.47 17.62
CA HIS A 115 -20.92 28.50 16.58
C HIS A 115 -20.33 28.74 15.19
N ASN A 116 -19.38 27.91 14.77
CA ASN A 116 -18.71 28.04 13.48
C ASN A 116 -19.01 26.83 12.58
N LYS A 117 -19.71 27.10 11.46
CA LYS A 117 -20.17 26.07 10.52
C LYS A 117 -19.02 25.30 9.88
N PHE A 118 -17.91 25.96 9.60
CA PHE A 118 -16.73 25.31 9.02
C PHE A 118 -16.12 24.29 9.99
N LEU A 119 -15.91 24.65 11.26
CA LEU A 119 -15.41 23.73 12.30
C LEU A 119 -16.39 22.59 12.57
N ASP A 120 -17.69 22.86 12.54
CA ASP A 120 -18.72 21.81 12.67
C ASP A 120 -18.58 20.77 11.56
N ASN A 121 -18.50 21.23 10.30
CA ASN A 121 -18.31 20.37 9.14
C ASN A 121 -16.98 19.60 9.20
N PHE A 122 -15.88 20.27 9.55
CA PHE A 122 -14.55 19.66 9.71
C PHE A 122 -14.58 18.49 10.71
N LEU A 123 -15.20 18.69 11.87
CA LEU A 123 -15.32 17.66 12.90
C LEU A 123 -16.25 16.52 12.50
N GLN A 124 -17.31 16.83 11.76
CA GLN A 124 -18.24 15.82 11.24
C GLN A 124 -17.55 14.89 10.24
N ILE A 125 -16.90 15.45 9.21
CA ILE A 125 -16.19 14.67 8.17
C ILE A 125 -15.11 13.78 8.80
N SER A 126 -14.32 14.33 9.73
CA SER A 126 -13.31 13.57 10.46
C SER A 126 -13.92 12.37 11.21
N LYS A 127 -15.06 12.57 11.88
CA LYS A 127 -15.73 11.53 12.67
C LYS A 127 -16.33 10.44 11.77
N GLU A 128 -16.99 10.83 10.67
CA GLU A 128 -17.55 9.87 9.71
C GLU A 128 -16.46 8.96 9.12
N LEU A 129 -15.33 9.54 8.71
CA LEU A 129 -14.22 8.76 8.18
C LEU A 129 -13.58 7.85 9.24
N GLN A 130 -13.46 8.31 10.48
CA GLN A 130 -13.00 7.47 11.60
C GLN A 130 -13.92 6.26 11.84
N ILE A 131 -15.24 6.45 11.79
CA ILE A 131 -16.21 5.37 11.95
C ILE A 131 -16.01 4.34 10.84
N ASN A 132 -15.97 4.77 9.58
CA ASN A 132 -15.79 3.90 8.43
C ASN A 132 -14.52 3.05 8.54
N ILE A 133 -13.38 3.66 8.89
CA ILE A 133 -12.11 2.92 9.03
C ILE A 133 -12.15 1.97 10.23
N ASN A 134 -12.75 2.36 11.35
CA ASN A 134 -12.88 1.51 12.54
C ASN A 134 -13.84 0.34 12.35
N GLU A 135 -14.83 0.45 11.46
CA GLU A 135 -15.71 -0.66 11.08
C GLU A 135 -15.00 -1.63 10.13
N PHE A 136 -14.20 -1.10 9.20
CA PHE A 136 -13.51 -1.90 8.19
C PHE A 136 -12.27 -2.63 8.73
N THR A 137 -11.43 -1.96 9.52
CA THR A 137 -10.14 -2.52 10.00
C THR A 137 -10.28 -3.87 10.71
N PRO A 138 -11.28 -4.08 11.61
CA PRO A 138 -11.50 -5.38 12.25
C PRO A 138 -11.87 -6.52 11.28
N ILE A 139 -12.51 -6.20 10.14
CA ILE A 139 -12.84 -7.20 9.11
C ILE A 139 -11.54 -7.73 8.48
N LEU A 140 -10.60 -6.81 8.19
CA LEU A 140 -9.28 -7.16 7.68
C LEU A 140 -8.44 -7.92 8.72
N GLU A 141 -8.46 -7.49 9.99
CA GLU A 141 -7.75 -8.15 11.10
C GLU A 141 -8.24 -9.58 11.35
N LYS A 142 -9.55 -9.84 11.33
CA LYS A 142 -10.11 -11.20 11.48
C LYS A 142 -9.63 -12.18 10.41
N LYS A 143 -9.22 -11.66 9.25
CA LYS A 143 -8.69 -12.45 8.13
C LYS A 143 -7.16 -12.62 8.20
N ILE A 144 -6.51 -12.15 9.27
CA ILE A 144 -5.12 -12.47 9.60
C ILE A 144 -5.10 -13.72 10.46
N GLN A 145 -4.82 -14.87 9.85
CA GLN A 145 -4.40 -16.03 10.61
C GLN A 145 -2.90 -15.87 10.90
N LYS A 146 -2.49 -16.01 12.16
CA LYS A 146 -1.06 -16.11 12.50
C LYS A 146 -0.59 -17.51 12.12
N ILE A 147 0.00 -17.66 10.93
CA ILE A 147 0.55 -18.95 10.50
C ILE A 147 1.91 -19.14 11.19
N ASN A 148 1.91 -19.93 12.25
CA ASN A 148 3.13 -20.39 12.90
C ASN A 148 3.51 -21.75 12.29
N LYS A 149 4.34 -21.69 11.24
CA LYS A 149 5.25 -22.71 10.71
C LYS A 149 5.83 -22.09 9.45
N PHE A 150 7.12 -21.79 9.48
CA PHE A 150 7.84 -20.99 8.47
C PHE A 150 7.45 -21.36 7.02
N TYR A 151 7.23 -22.66 6.72
CA TYR A 151 6.87 -23.14 5.38
C TYR A 151 5.43 -23.72 5.22
N LYS A 152 4.48 -23.37 6.10
CA LYS A 152 3.04 -23.58 5.80
C LYS A 152 2.48 -22.55 4.82
N ASN A 153 3.20 -21.44 4.64
CA ASN A 153 2.76 -20.35 3.80
C ASN A 153 3.00 -20.62 2.31
N ASN A 154 1.91 -20.75 1.55
CA ASN A 154 1.92 -20.95 0.11
C ASN A 154 2.69 -19.84 -0.64
N THR A 155 2.58 -18.59 -0.20
CA THR A 155 3.37 -17.46 -0.73
C THR A 155 4.86 -17.75 -0.60
N LEU A 156 5.32 -18.04 0.63
CA LEU A 156 6.75 -18.25 0.89
C LEU A 156 7.28 -19.44 0.09
N CYS A 157 6.55 -20.55 0.06
CA CYS A 157 6.92 -21.74 -0.72
C CYS A 157 7.03 -21.43 -2.22
N TRP A 158 6.05 -20.71 -2.78
CA TRP A 158 6.07 -20.33 -4.19
C TRP A 158 7.23 -19.38 -4.50
N VAL A 159 7.46 -18.37 -3.65
CA VAL A 159 8.56 -17.42 -3.81
C VAL A 159 9.92 -18.11 -3.74
N GLU A 160 10.18 -18.92 -2.71
CA GLU A 160 11.47 -19.62 -2.58
C GLU A 160 11.71 -20.61 -3.72
N ALA A 161 10.68 -21.29 -4.21
CA ALA A 161 10.81 -22.16 -5.37
C ALA A 161 11.19 -21.37 -6.63
N ASN A 162 10.62 -20.17 -6.83
CA ASN A 162 10.91 -19.33 -7.98
C ASN A 162 12.28 -18.64 -7.87
N LYS A 163 12.77 -18.28 -6.68
CA LYS A 163 14.17 -17.83 -6.49
C LYS A 163 15.18 -18.89 -6.93
N ILE A 164 14.87 -20.17 -6.72
CA ILE A 164 15.77 -21.28 -7.07
C ILE A 164 15.69 -21.60 -8.56
N LYS A 165 14.48 -21.59 -9.13
CA LYS A 165 14.23 -21.97 -10.53
C LYS A 165 14.46 -20.83 -11.52
N ASP A 166 14.35 -19.59 -11.06
CA ASP A 166 14.38 -18.36 -11.83
C ASP A 166 13.48 -18.38 -13.08
N LEU A 167 12.22 -18.79 -12.86
CA LEU A 167 11.26 -18.96 -13.96
C LEU A 167 10.98 -17.64 -14.68
N SER A 168 10.69 -17.76 -15.97
CA SER A 168 10.25 -16.65 -16.80
C SER A 168 8.73 -16.46 -16.68
N PHE A 169 8.33 -15.21 -16.58
CA PHE A 169 6.94 -14.77 -16.51
C PHE A 169 6.67 -13.74 -17.60
N LYS A 170 5.40 -13.58 -17.94
CA LYS A 170 4.90 -12.42 -18.70
C LYS A 170 4.01 -11.56 -17.80
N LEU A 171 4.11 -10.24 -17.98
CA LEU A 171 3.18 -9.27 -17.43
C LEU A 171 1.98 -9.14 -18.38
N ASN A 172 0.81 -9.58 -17.91
CA ASN A 172 -0.46 -9.37 -18.57
C ASN A 172 -0.97 -7.94 -18.31
N LYS A 173 -2.08 -7.57 -18.98
CA LYS A 173 -2.72 -6.26 -18.77
C LYS A 173 -3.13 -6.11 -17.30
N ILE A 174 -2.58 -5.09 -16.63
CA ILE A 174 -2.91 -4.78 -15.24
C ILE A 174 -4.37 -4.25 -15.18
N PRO A 175 -5.25 -4.88 -14.38
CA PRO A 175 -6.61 -4.38 -14.14
C PRO A 175 -6.60 -2.93 -13.61
N SER A 176 -7.59 -2.11 -13.95
CA SER A 176 -7.60 -0.68 -13.61
C SER A 176 -7.56 -0.41 -12.10
N ASN A 177 -8.25 -1.24 -11.31
CA ASN A 177 -8.26 -1.17 -9.83
C ASN A 177 -6.92 -1.58 -9.19
N LEU A 178 -6.03 -2.23 -9.93
CA LEU A 178 -4.64 -2.49 -9.53
C LEU A 178 -3.69 -1.42 -10.11
N GLY A 179 -3.90 -0.98 -11.35
CA GLY A 179 -3.03 -0.03 -12.06
C GLY A 179 -2.97 1.38 -11.46
N GLN A 180 -3.82 1.69 -10.49
CA GLN A 180 -3.79 2.96 -9.75
C GLN A 180 -2.64 3.07 -8.72
N TRP A 181 -2.09 1.92 -8.30
CA TRP A 181 -1.02 1.86 -7.30
C TRP A 181 0.32 2.16 -7.95
N GLU A 182 1.04 3.14 -7.38
CA GLU A 182 2.37 3.57 -7.85
C GLU A 182 3.36 2.40 -7.90
N GLU A 183 3.26 1.45 -6.97
CA GLU A 183 4.10 0.24 -6.94
C GLU A 183 4.02 -0.56 -8.24
N LEU A 184 2.83 -0.64 -8.85
CA LEU A 184 2.60 -1.37 -10.11
C LEU A 184 3.00 -0.54 -11.33
N GLN A 185 2.78 0.77 -11.30
CA GLN A 185 3.20 1.68 -12.37
C GLN A 185 4.73 1.71 -12.48
N GLU A 186 5.43 1.76 -11.34
CA GLU A 186 6.89 1.69 -11.27
C GLU A 186 7.43 0.34 -11.74
N LEU A 187 6.75 -0.76 -11.38
CA LEU A 187 7.12 -2.09 -11.84
C LEU A 187 6.98 -2.19 -13.36
N GLU A 188 5.85 -1.76 -13.93
CA GLU A 188 5.64 -1.81 -15.38
C GLU A 188 6.70 -0.98 -16.12
N ALA A 189 7.02 0.22 -15.62
CA ALA A 189 8.08 1.06 -16.19
C ALA A 189 9.46 0.39 -16.11
N TYR A 190 9.78 -0.28 -15.00
CA TYR A 190 11.02 -1.03 -14.84
C TYR A 190 11.10 -2.21 -15.82
N LEU A 191 10.03 -2.99 -15.97
CA LEU A 191 10.02 -4.13 -16.89
C LEU A 191 10.14 -3.68 -18.35
N ARG A 192 9.54 -2.54 -18.71
CA ARG A 192 9.71 -1.92 -20.03
C ARG A 192 11.16 -1.52 -20.29
N SER A 193 11.83 -0.89 -19.31
CA SER A 193 13.22 -0.47 -19.47
C SER A 193 14.19 -1.64 -19.61
N LEU A 194 13.93 -2.78 -18.95
CA LEU A 194 14.71 -4.01 -19.14
C LEU A 194 14.64 -4.53 -20.58
N ILE A 195 13.45 -4.49 -21.20
CA ILE A 195 13.26 -4.97 -22.57
C ILE A 195 13.88 -4.00 -23.57
N GLU A 196 13.73 -2.70 -23.34
CA GLU A 196 14.38 -1.66 -24.15
C GLU A 196 15.90 -1.80 -24.12
N ALA A 197 16.50 -2.00 -22.93
CA ALA A 197 17.94 -2.21 -22.76
C ALA A 197 18.45 -3.49 -23.44
N LYS A 198 17.66 -4.57 -23.46
CA LYS A 198 17.98 -5.81 -24.20
C LYS A 198 17.89 -5.61 -25.72
N SER A 199 17.25 -4.55 -26.19
CA SER A 199 16.91 -4.29 -27.59
C SER A 199 17.80 -3.25 -28.29
N ASP A 200 19.12 -3.31 -28.10
CA ASP A 200 20.14 -2.50 -28.82
C ASP A 200 20.06 -2.54 -30.37
N LYS A 201 19.12 -3.31 -30.95
CA LYS A 201 18.79 -3.34 -32.38
C LYS A 201 17.35 -2.92 -32.64
N LYS A 202 17.16 -1.64 -33.00
CA LYS A 202 16.00 -1.07 -33.74
C LYS A 202 14.71 -1.92 -33.70
N ILE A 203 14.05 -2.04 -32.55
CA ILE A 203 12.67 -2.51 -32.54
C ILE A 203 11.79 -1.31 -32.89
N LYS A 204 11.46 -1.18 -34.18
CA LYS A 204 10.38 -0.28 -34.63
C LYS A 204 9.12 -0.67 -33.86
N SER A 205 8.57 0.31 -33.15
CA SER A 205 7.26 0.32 -32.50
C SER A 205 6.27 -0.68 -33.10
N ARG A 206 6.14 -1.85 -32.49
CA ARG A 206 4.98 -2.72 -32.67
C ARG A 206 4.16 -2.63 -31.40
N LYS A 207 2.85 -2.50 -31.58
CA LYS A 207 1.86 -2.15 -30.56
C LYS A 207 1.70 -3.17 -29.42
N ASP A 208 2.40 -4.30 -29.44
CA ASP A 208 2.31 -5.34 -28.41
C ASP A 208 3.70 -5.93 -28.13
N VAL A 209 4.56 -5.16 -27.44
CA VAL A 209 5.79 -5.72 -26.88
C VAL A 209 5.41 -6.57 -25.68
N LEU A 210 5.60 -7.89 -25.79
CA LEU A 210 5.40 -8.81 -24.68
C LEU A 210 6.36 -8.45 -23.55
N LEU A 211 5.82 -8.12 -22.38
CA LEU A 211 6.62 -7.78 -21.20
C LEU A 211 7.01 -9.06 -20.44
N SER A 212 8.07 -9.73 -20.90
CA SER A 212 8.60 -10.94 -20.25
C SER A 212 9.79 -10.64 -19.34
N PHE A 213 9.89 -11.32 -18.19
CA PHE A 213 10.94 -11.13 -17.20
C PHE A 213 11.24 -12.41 -16.41
N HIS A 214 12.43 -12.49 -15.82
CA HIS A 214 12.81 -13.56 -14.89
C HIS A 214 12.43 -13.19 -13.45
N PHE A 215 12.15 -14.20 -12.62
CA PHE A 215 11.79 -13.98 -11.21
C PHE A 215 12.84 -13.15 -10.45
N ASN A 216 14.13 -13.38 -10.71
CA ASN A 216 15.20 -12.62 -10.07
C ASN A 216 15.20 -11.13 -10.47
N GLU A 217 14.78 -10.79 -11.70
CA GLU A 217 14.62 -9.38 -12.13
C GLU A 217 13.50 -8.71 -11.33
N LEU A 218 12.36 -9.41 -11.16
CA LEU A 218 11.24 -8.96 -10.34
C LEU A 218 11.65 -8.77 -8.87
N GLN A 219 12.37 -9.75 -8.31
CA GLN A 219 12.82 -9.70 -6.93
C GLN A 219 13.82 -8.55 -6.72
N SER A 220 14.76 -8.35 -7.65
CA SER A 220 15.75 -7.26 -7.59
C SER A 220 15.09 -5.90 -7.58
N PHE A 221 14.03 -5.72 -8.39
CA PHE A 221 13.22 -4.49 -8.37
C PHE A 221 12.65 -4.24 -6.98
N PHE A 222 11.96 -5.20 -6.38
CA PHE A 222 11.35 -5.00 -5.07
C PHE A 222 12.35 -4.84 -3.94
N LEU A 223 13.48 -5.56 -3.99
CA LEU A 223 14.59 -5.35 -3.05
C LEU A 223 15.15 -3.92 -3.12
N SER A 224 15.23 -3.34 -4.32
CA SER A 224 15.69 -1.94 -4.48
C SER A 224 14.76 -0.90 -3.84
N LYS A 225 13.51 -1.27 -3.51
CA LYS A 225 12.52 -0.35 -2.95
C LYS A 225 12.56 -0.27 -1.43
N SER A 226 13.10 -1.29 -0.75
CA SER A 226 13.24 -1.29 0.71
C SER A 226 14.02 -2.51 1.19
N ASP A 227 15.07 -2.27 1.98
CA ASP A 227 15.90 -3.32 2.59
C ASP A 227 15.12 -4.19 3.62
N ASP A 228 14.01 -3.68 4.18
CA ASP A 228 13.28 -4.31 5.30
C ASP A 228 11.90 -4.88 4.94
N LYS A 229 11.36 -4.63 3.74
CA LYS A 229 9.96 -4.99 3.35
C LYS A 229 9.83 -6.21 2.46
N THR A 230 10.82 -7.10 2.44
CA THR A 230 10.87 -8.27 1.54
C THR A 230 9.61 -9.13 1.60
N THR A 231 9.07 -9.38 2.80
CA THR A 231 7.89 -10.24 2.97
C THR A 231 6.57 -9.61 2.49
N ILE A 232 6.47 -8.27 2.49
CA ILE A 232 5.29 -7.56 1.96
C ILE A 232 5.25 -7.70 0.44
N TYR A 233 6.41 -7.52 -0.21
CA TYR A 233 6.50 -7.66 -1.65
C TYR A 233 6.38 -9.11 -2.11
N ASP A 234 6.86 -10.08 -1.33
CA ASP A 234 6.62 -11.50 -1.59
C ASP A 234 5.11 -11.83 -1.63
N ASP A 235 4.35 -11.35 -0.63
CA ASP A 235 2.88 -11.48 -0.60
C ASP A 235 2.22 -10.77 -1.81
N PHE A 236 2.72 -9.58 -2.16
CA PHE A 236 2.18 -8.80 -3.27
C PHE A 236 2.44 -9.46 -4.63
N ILE A 237 3.67 -9.93 -4.88
CA ILE A 237 4.04 -10.68 -6.09
C ILE A 237 3.15 -11.92 -6.23
N TYR A 238 2.99 -12.67 -5.15
CA TYR A 238 2.20 -13.88 -5.18
C TYR A 238 0.71 -13.60 -5.45
N LEU A 239 0.18 -12.50 -4.88
CA LEU A 239 -1.16 -12.00 -5.19
C LEU A 239 -1.30 -11.70 -6.69
N LEU A 240 -0.34 -10.99 -7.28
CA LEU A 240 -0.35 -10.66 -8.71
C LEU A 240 -0.33 -11.91 -9.60
N ASN A 241 0.47 -12.90 -9.24
CA ASN A 241 0.50 -14.20 -9.92
C ASN A 241 -0.87 -14.92 -9.83
N LEU A 242 -1.45 -15.01 -8.63
CA LEU A 242 -2.74 -15.68 -8.44
C LEU A 242 -3.92 -15.00 -9.12
N ASN A 243 -3.78 -13.71 -9.46
CA ASN A 243 -4.79 -12.94 -10.18
C ASN A 243 -4.47 -12.83 -11.68
N GLY A 244 -3.50 -13.60 -12.20
CA GLY A 244 -3.16 -13.64 -13.61
C GLY A 244 -2.53 -12.37 -14.15
N VAL A 245 -2.03 -11.48 -13.28
CA VAL A 245 -1.24 -10.31 -13.69
C VAL A 245 0.15 -10.77 -14.11
N PHE A 246 0.73 -11.70 -13.36
CA PHE A 246 1.86 -12.51 -13.81
C PHE A 246 1.35 -13.87 -14.24
N GLU A 247 1.88 -14.35 -15.35
CA GLU A 247 1.57 -15.68 -15.86
C GLU A 247 2.88 -16.35 -16.27
N ASP A 248 3.01 -17.62 -15.93
CA ASP A 248 4.14 -18.45 -16.36
C ASP A 248 4.30 -18.31 -17.88
N PHE A 249 5.49 -17.92 -18.31
CA PHE A 249 5.83 -17.82 -19.71
C PHE A 249 6.89 -18.86 -20.02
N GLU A 250 6.57 -19.81 -20.90
CA GLU A 250 7.56 -20.76 -21.39
C GLU A 250 8.57 -20.05 -22.29
N GLY A 251 9.52 -19.34 -21.68
CA GLY A 251 10.81 -18.98 -22.27
C GLY A 251 11.77 -20.18 -22.27
N GLU A 252 12.99 -20.00 -22.78
CA GLU A 252 14.01 -21.07 -22.87
C GLU A 252 14.09 -21.90 -21.58
N LYS A 253 13.50 -23.10 -21.61
CA LYS A 253 13.64 -24.10 -20.55
C LYS A 253 15.12 -24.48 -20.45
N PHE A 254 15.60 -24.69 -19.21
CA PHE A 254 16.95 -25.14 -18.81
C PHE A 254 17.88 -25.51 -19.99
N VAL A 255 19.02 -24.82 -20.10
CA VAL A 255 19.95 -24.97 -21.22
C VAL A 255 20.51 -26.39 -21.28
N ASN A 256 20.63 -27.10 -20.15
CA ASN A 256 21.00 -28.52 -20.15
C ASN A 256 20.47 -29.36 -18.95
N VAL A 257 20.71 -30.68 -19.02
CA VAL A 257 20.32 -31.68 -18.01
C VAL A 257 21.06 -31.53 -16.66
N LEU A 258 22.28 -31.01 -16.65
CA LEU A 258 23.05 -30.75 -15.43
C LEU A 258 22.44 -29.60 -14.63
N GLU A 259 22.08 -28.48 -15.27
CA GLU A 259 21.37 -27.37 -14.63
C GLU A 259 20.05 -27.82 -14.03
N ARG A 260 19.31 -28.68 -14.74
CA ARG A 260 18.08 -29.28 -14.23
C ARG A 260 18.35 -30.15 -12.99
N LYS A 261 19.41 -30.97 -12.99
CA LYS A 261 19.78 -31.82 -11.84
C LYS A 261 20.18 -30.97 -10.64
N GLU A 262 21.00 -29.94 -10.82
CA GLU A 262 21.41 -29.02 -9.76
C GLU A 262 20.22 -28.26 -9.16
N THR A 263 19.32 -27.75 -10.00
CA THR A 263 18.10 -27.07 -9.54
C THR A 263 17.19 -28.02 -8.76
N VAL A 264 17.03 -29.27 -9.22
CA VAL A 264 16.28 -30.31 -8.48
C VAL A 264 16.95 -30.64 -7.15
N GLU A 265 18.27 -30.73 -7.08
CA GLU A 265 18.99 -30.96 -5.82
C GLU A 265 18.88 -29.78 -4.85
N LYS A 266 19.01 -28.53 -5.33
CA LYS A 266 18.80 -27.31 -4.53
C LYS A 266 17.38 -27.24 -3.99
N LEU A 267 16.38 -27.50 -4.84
CA LEU A 267 14.98 -27.61 -4.43
C LEU A 267 14.79 -28.69 -3.38
N LYS A 268 15.28 -29.92 -3.62
CA LYS A 268 15.20 -31.01 -2.64
C LYS A 268 15.86 -30.63 -1.32
N LYS A 269 17.05 -30.01 -1.33
CA LYS A 269 17.77 -29.62 -0.11
C LYS A 269 17.03 -28.55 0.68
N LYS A 270 16.54 -27.49 0.00
CA LYS A 270 15.80 -26.40 0.64
C LYS A 270 14.38 -26.82 1.08
N MET A 271 13.73 -27.73 0.34
CA MET A 271 12.35 -28.18 0.61
C MET A 271 12.27 -29.45 1.48
N ARG A 272 13.37 -30.21 1.67
CA ARG A 272 13.37 -31.43 2.50
C ARG A 272 12.95 -31.21 3.96
N PRO A 273 13.37 -30.13 4.65
CA PRO A 273 12.84 -29.82 5.97
C PRO A 273 11.31 -29.65 5.97
N VAL A 274 10.73 -29.16 4.87
CA VAL A 274 9.28 -28.95 4.70
C VAL A 274 8.52 -30.28 4.66
N LEU A 275 8.98 -31.23 3.85
CA LEU A 275 8.36 -32.56 3.76
C LEU A 275 8.38 -33.30 5.10
N LEU A 276 9.39 -33.05 5.94
CA LEU A 276 9.53 -33.68 7.26
C LEU A 276 8.69 -33.00 8.35
N GLU A 277 8.34 -31.71 8.21
CA GLU A 277 7.47 -30.98 9.17
C GLU A 277 5.97 -31.05 8.83
N LEU A 278 5.63 -31.57 7.65
CA LEU A 278 4.28 -31.84 7.16
C LEU A 278 3.74 -33.23 7.53
N VAL A 279 4.64 -34.18 7.84
CA VAL A 279 4.34 -35.54 8.38
C VAL A 279 4.25 -35.46 9.90
#